data_AF-A0A2H0MTW0-F1
#
_entry.id   AF-A0A2H0MTW0-F1
#
_cell.length_a   1.000
_cell.length_b   1.000
_cell.length_c   1.000
_cell.angle_alpha   90.00
_cell.angle_beta   90.00
_cell.angle_gamma   90.00
#
_symmetry.space_group_name_H-M   'P 1'
#
loop_
_entity.id
_entity.type
_entity.pdbx_description
1 polymer ?
#
loop_
_entity_poly.entity_id
_entity_poly.type
_entity_poly.pdbx_seq_one_letter_code
_entity_poly.pdbx_strand_id
1 'polypeptide(L)'
;MTTPKLIHYNTEQEYKKHYERVYCKKPIISFDSIPIVFRKNRFEHAFYESSQRNNIKDQFSNNRAERIDWIIETLTNPKADLYCGWDKKKRKNDPNCRVSVVYGNYVVIVRLKRTQSGLSGEFVTAYLADNSIQKIRGNPKWEINLV
;
A
#
# COMPACT_ATOMS: atom_id res chain seq x y z
N MET A 1 1.50 -19.18 2.76
CA MET A 1 0.38 -18.76 1.90
C MET A 1 0.88 -18.70 0.47
N THR A 2 0.08 -19.16 -0.49
CA THR A 2 0.40 -18.99 -1.92
C THR A 2 0.35 -17.52 -2.27
N THR A 3 1.40 -17.02 -2.94
CA THR A 3 1.45 -15.62 -3.37
C THR A 3 0.57 -15.41 -4.61
N PRO A 4 -0.06 -14.22 -4.77
CA PRO A 4 -0.77 -13.91 -6.00
C PRO A 4 0.18 -13.94 -7.20
N LYS A 5 -0.36 -14.16 -8.40
CA LYS A 5 0.43 -14.18 -9.64
C LYS A 5 1.00 -12.78 -9.91
N LEU A 6 2.19 -12.75 -10.49
CA LEU A 6 2.75 -11.51 -11.04
C LEU A 6 2.07 -11.19 -12.36
N ILE A 7 1.94 -9.89 -12.64
CA ILE A 7 1.45 -9.37 -13.91
C ILE A 7 2.64 -8.90 -14.72
N HIS A 8 2.68 -9.26 -16.01
CA HIS A 8 3.73 -8.82 -16.92
C HIS A 8 3.10 -8.06 -18.08
N TYR A 9 3.25 -6.73 -18.08
CA TYR A 9 2.99 -5.89 -19.24
C TYR A 9 4.30 -5.47 -19.91
N ASN A 10 4.21 -5.08 -21.18
CA ASN A 10 5.38 -4.71 -21.98
C ASN A 10 5.84 -3.28 -21.70
N THR A 11 4.93 -2.41 -21.27
CA THR A 11 5.18 -0.98 -21.10
C THR A 11 4.66 -0.45 -19.77
N GLU A 12 5.30 0.59 -19.26
CA GLU A 12 4.80 1.33 -18.10
C GLU A 12 3.37 1.84 -18.31
N GLN A 13 3.06 2.33 -19.51
CA GLN A 13 1.75 2.90 -19.81
C GLN A 13 0.62 1.85 -19.66
N GLU A 14 0.90 0.57 -19.89
CA GLU A 14 -0.04 -0.51 -19.62
C GLU A 14 -0.27 -0.70 -18.12
N TYR A 15 0.78 -0.65 -17.29
CA TYR A 15 0.63 -0.66 -15.83
C TYR A 15 -0.15 0.55 -15.33
N LYS A 16 0.07 1.74 -15.89
CA LYS A 16 -0.67 2.96 -15.52
C LYS A 16 -2.15 2.84 -15.90
N LYS A 17 -2.46 2.35 -17.11
CA LYS A 17 -3.83 2.07 -17.54
C LYS A 17 -4.49 1.01 -16.65
N HIS A 18 -3.76 -0.04 -16.27
CA HIS A 18 -4.25 -1.04 -15.31
C HIS A 18 -4.59 -0.36 -13.98
N TYR A 19 -3.67 0.43 -13.43
CA TYR A 19 -3.85 1.10 -12.15
C TYR A 19 -5.11 1.98 -12.15
N GLU A 20 -5.27 2.83 -13.17
CA GLU A 20 -6.45 3.69 -13.26
C GLU A 20 -7.75 2.90 -13.44
N ARG A 21 -7.71 1.84 -14.25
CA ARG A 21 -8.88 1.00 -14.54
C ARG A 21 -9.36 0.22 -13.32
N VAL A 22 -8.44 -0.36 -12.56
CA VAL A 22 -8.73 -1.26 -11.44
C VAL A 22 -8.92 -0.50 -10.13
N TYR A 23 -8.06 0.49 -9.85
CA TYR A 23 -7.98 1.13 -8.54
C TYR A 23 -8.67 2.50 -8.47
N CYS A 24 -8.59 3.31 -9.53
CA CYS A 24 -9.04 4.71 -9.45
C CYS A 24 -10.54 4.94 -9.71
N LYS A 25 -11.28 3.95 -10.21
CA LYS A 25 -12.70 4.11 -10.55
C LYS A 25 -13.62 4.14 -9.34
N LYS A 26 -13.34 3.30 -8.34
CA LYS A 26 -14.14 3.17 -7.13
C LYS A 26 -13.25 2.75 -5.95
N PRO A 27 -13.63 3.08 -4.70
CA PRO A 27 -12.90 2.60 -3.54
C PRO A 27 -12.87 1.07 -3.50
N ILE A 28 -11.74 0.52 -3.04
CA ILE A 28 -11.64 -0.89 -2.65
C ILE A 28 -12.07 -0.98 -1.19
N ILE A 29 -13.02 -1.84 -0.89
CA ILE A 29 -13.41 -2.12 0.50
C ILE A 29 -12.42 -3.13 1.07
N SER A 30 -11.61 -2.74 2.06
CA SER A 30 -10.75 -3.70 2.76
C SER A 30 -11.57 -4.69 3.60
N PHE A 31 -10.94 -5.79 4.02
CA PHE A 31 -11.63 -6.86 4.76
C PHE A 31 -12.29 -6.37 6.06
N ASP A 32 -11.78 -5.28 6.64
CA ASP A 32 -12.32 -4.61 7.82
C ASP A 32 -13.36 -3.52 7.48
N SER A 33 -13.97 -3.60 6.30
CA SER A 33 -15.06 -2.73 5.82
C SER A 33 -14.68 -1.26 5.61
N ILE A 34 -13.39 -0.92 5.58
CA ILE A 34 -12.93 0.45 5.32
C ILE A 34 -12.80 0.69 3.81
N PRO A 35 -13.45 1.73 3.24
CA PRO A 35 -13.24 2.11 1.86
C PRO A 35 -11.89 2.79 1.66
N ILE A 36 -11.06 2.21 0.78
CA ILE A 36 -9.74 2.70 0.39
C ILE A 36 -9.80 3.32 -1.00
N VAL A 37 -9.54 4.63 -1.07
CA VAL A 37 -9.52 5.42 -2.31
C VAL A 37 -8.12 5.45 -2.90
N PHE A 38 -8.04 5.38 -4.23
CA PHE A 38 -6.80 5.47 -4.99
C PHE A 38 -6.84 6.67 -5.91
N ARG A 39 -5.82 7.52 -5.84
CA ARG A 39 -5.67 8.68 -6.73
C ARG A 39 -4.69 8.35 -7.86
N LYS A 40 -4.92 8.93 -9.05
CA LYS A 40 -4.05 8.73 -10.22
C LYS A 40 -2.60 9.12 -9.94
N ASN A 41 -2.39 10.25 -9.26
CA ASN A 41 -1.07 10.76 -8.88
C ASN A 41 -0.33 9.92 -7.82
N ARG A 42 -0.92 8.83 -7.31
CA ARG A 42 -0.23 7.86 -6.46
C ARG A 42 0.50 6.81 -7.28
N PHE A 43 0.23 6.68 -8.58
CA PHE A 43 0.88 5.71 -9.44
C PHE A 43 2.41 5.88 -9.40
N GLU A 44 2.90 7.08 -9.69
CA GLU A 44 4.33 7.39 -9.71
C GLU A 44 4.94 7.14 -8.32
N HIS A 45 4.22 7.51 -7.25
CA HIS A 45 4.70 7.25 -5.90
C HIS A 45 4.74 5.75 -5.54
N ALA A 46 3.88 4.91 -6.12
CA ALA A 46 3.81 3.49 -5.82
C ALA A 46 4.75 2.65 -6.69
N PHE A 47 4.98 3.03 -7.95
CA PHE A 47 5.67 2.19 -8.93
C PHE A 47 7.01 2.74 -9.41
N TYR A 48 7.44 3.91 -8.93
CA TYR A 48 8.79 4.41 -9.17
C TYR A 48 9.66 4.35 -7.92
N GLU A 49 10.95 4.13 -8.15
CA GLU A 49 12.00 4.11 -7.17
C GLU A 49 13.10 5.10 -7.53
N SER A 50 14.00 5.32 -6.58
CA SER A 50 15.15 6.19 -6.78
C SER A 50 16.33 5.35 -7.25
N SER A 51 16.79 5.60 -8.48
CA SER A 51 17.96 4.93 -9.07
C SER A 51 19.22 5.14 -8.23
N GLN A 52 19.34 6.31 -7.60
CA GLN A 52 20.48 6.73 -6.79
C GLN A 52 20.23 6.72 -5.28
N ARG A 53 19.05 6.27 -4.83
CA ARG A 53 18.62 6.33 -3.42
C ARG A 53 18.66 7.74 -2.79
N ASN A 54 18.57 8.78 -3.61
CA ASN A 54 18.56 10.20 -3.20
C ASN A 54 17.14 10.74 -2.94
N ASN A 55 16.14 9.85 -2.85
CA ASN A 55 14.70 10.12 -2.74
C ASN A 55 14.03 10.73 -3.99
N ILE A 56 14.78 10.98 -5.07
CA ILE A 56 14.20 11.34 -6.37
C ILE A 56 13.69 10.06 -7.01
N LYS A 57 12.40 10.03 -7.36
CA LYS A 57 11.78 8.88 -8.04
C LYS A 57 11.90 9.07 -9.54
N ASP A 58 12.93 8.49 -10.12
CA ASP A 58 13.34 8.69 -11.52
C ASP A 58 13.29 7.39 -12.34
N GLN A 59 13.10 6.24 -11.70
CA GLN A 59 13.12 4.94 -12.37
C GLN A 59 11.83 4.15 -12.11
N PHE A 60 11.18 3.70 -13.19
CA PHE A 60 10.08 2.75 -13.11
C PHE A 60 10.56 1.40 -12.57
N SER A 61 9.86 0.86 -11.57
CA SER A 61 10.24 -0.37 -10.89
C SER A 61 9.36 -1.53 -11.34
N ASN A 62 9.87 -2.38 -12.23
CA ASN A 62 9.20 -3.61 -12.63
C ASN A 62 8.88 -4.48 -11.41
N ASN A 63 9.78 -4.55 -10.43
CA ASN A 63 9.54 -5.32 -9.20
C ASN A 63 8.27 -4.87 -8.46
N ARG A 64 8.02 -3.57 -8.37
CA ARG A 64 6.78 -3.04 -7.79
C ARG A 64 5.58 -3.21 -8.72
N ALA A 65 5.75 -2.92 -9.99
CA ALA A 65 4.68 -2.91 -10.99
C ALA A 65 4.11 -4.30 -11.25
N GLU A 66 4.95 -5.34 -11.31
CA GLU A 66 4.51 -6.72 -11.50
C GLU A 66 3.61 -7.22 -10.36
N ARG A 67 3.71 -6.61 -9.18
CA ARG A 67 2.89 -6.90 -8.00
C ARG A 67 1.69 -5.97 -7.85
N ILE A 68 1.29 -5.27 -8.92
CA ILE A 68 0.16 -4.34 -8.87
C ILE A 68 -1.10 -4.98 -8.28
N ASP A 69 -1.44 -6.21 -8.67
CA ASP A 69 -2.61 -6.93 -8.16
C ASP A 69 -2.45 -7.45 -6.72
N TRP A 70 -1.23 -7.49 -6.18
CA TRP A 70 -1.03 -7.83 -4.78
C TRP A 70 -1.60 -6.76 -3.85
N ILE A 71 -1.82 -5.53 -4.35
CA ILE A 71 -2.39 -4.44 -3.56
C ILE A 71 -3.83 -4.79 -3.13
N ILE A 72 -4.70 -5.11 -4.11
CA ILE A 72 -6.09 -5.47 -3.80
C ILE A 72 -6.14 -6.74 -2.96
N GLU A 73 -5.37 -7.76 -3.35
CA GLU A 73 -5.29 -9.03 -2.63
C GLU A 73 -4.81 -8.87 -1.19
N THR A 74 -3.95 -7.90 -0.89
CA THR A 74 -3.49 -7.64 0.48
C THR A 74 -4.56 -6.90 1.30
N LEU A 75 -5.27 -5.95 0.68
CA LEU A 75 -6.28 -5.14 1.37
C LEU A 75 -7.55 -5.93 1.69
N THR A 76 -7.92 -6.90 0.86
CA THR A 76 -9.16 -7.68 1.00
C THR A 76 -8.96 -9.01 1.74
N ASN A 77 -7.72 -9.36 2.08
CA ASN A 77 -7.43 -10.65 2.74
C ASN A 77 -7.57 -10.54 4.27
N PRO A 78 -8.50 -11.29 4.89
CA PRO A 78 -8.73 -11.24 6.34
C PRO A 78 -7.58 -11.82 7.18
N LYS A 79 -6.60 -12.47 6.56
CA LYS A 79 -5.37 -12.96 7.22
C LYS A 79 -4.25 -11.92 7.24
N ALA A 80 -4.49 -10.71 6.72
CA ALA A 80 -3.47 -9.66 6.73
C ALA A 80 -3.23 -9.15 8.15
N ASP A 81 -1.97 -9.14 8.57
CA ASP A 81 -1.55 -8.44 9.76
C ASP A 81 -1.62 -6.93 9.54
N LEU A 82 -2.18 -6.21 10.50
CA LEU A 82 -2.28 -4.75 10.47
C LEU A 82 -1.34 -4.14 11.53
N TYR A 83 -0.50 -3.19 11.11
CA TYR A 83 0.43 -2.48 11.99
C TYR A 83 0.29 -0.97 11.84
N CYS A 84 0.56 -0.23 12.92
CA CYS A 84 0.68 1.22 12.88
C CYS A 84 1.91 1.63 12.07
N GLY A 85 1.78 2.67 11.26
CA GLY A 85 2.87 3.26 10.50
C GLY A 85 3.77 4.13 11.39
N TRP A 86 4.81 4.70 10.79
CA TRP A 86 5.78 5.54 11.49
C TRP A 86 5.75 6.98 10.96
N ASP A 87 5.50 7.96 11.84
CA ASP A 87 5.68 9.37 11.52
C ASP A 87 7.14 9.77 11.80
N LYS A 88 7.92 9.92 10.73
CA LYS A 88 9.34 10.33 10.82
C LYS A 88 9.53 11.72 11.44
N LYS A 89 8.60 12.65 11.22
CA LYS A 89 8.72 14.03 11.73
C LYS A 89 8.47 14.08 13.24
N LYS A 90 7.44 13.36 13.70
CA LYS A 90 7.07 13.29 15.13
C LYS A 90 7.81 12.19 15.88
N ARG A 91 8.56 11.34 15.18
CA ARG A 91 9.30 10.19 15.72
C ARG A 91 8.45 9.28 16.60
N LYS A 92 7.23 8.97 16.13
CA LYS A 92 6.29 8.10 16.84
C LYS A 92 5.45 7.27 15.88
N ASN A 93 4.81 6.24 16.42
CA ASN A 93 3.81 5.47 15.69
C ASN A 93 2.61 6.35 15.34
N ASP A 94 2.10 6.19 14.13
CA ASP A 94 0.97 6.92 13.59
C ASP A 94 -0.19 5.95 13.35
N PRO A 95 -1.23 5.95 14.21
CA PRO A 95 -2.39 5.09 14.01
C PRO A 95 -3.20 5.49 12.76
N ASN A 96 -3.04 6.71 12.25
CA ASN A 96 -3.67 7.12 11.00
C ASN A 96 -2.93 6.59 9.77
N CYS A 97 -1.83 5.87 9.94
CA CYS A 97 -1.11 5.18 8.90
C CYS A 97 -1.21 3.68 9.17
N ARG A 98 -1.93 2.94 8.32
CA ARG A 98 -2.08 1.49 8.47
C ARG A 98 -1.20 0.78 7.46
N VAL A 99 -0.41 -0.18 7.94
CA VAL A 99 0.45 -1.04 7.15
C VAL A 99 -0.11 -2.46 7.19
N SER A 100 -0.55 -2.97 6.04
CA SER A 100 -1.10 -4.32 5.88
C SER A 100 -0.04 -5.27 5.30
N VAL A 101 0.09 -6.47 5.87
CA VAL A 101 1.10 -7.48 5.48
C VAL A 101 0.47 -8.86 5.42
N VAL A 102 0.61 -9.58 4.30
CA VAL A 102 0.06 -10.95 4.18
C VAL A 102 0.88 -11.89 3.28
N TYR A 103 1.38 -11.39 2.15
CA TYR A 103 2.16 -12.18 1.18
C TYR A 103 3.66 -11.96 1.38
N GLY A 104 4.25 -12.78 2.26
CA GLY A 104 5.66 -12.66 2.62
C GLY A 104 5.97 -11.32 3.31
N ASN A 105 6.84 -10.54 2.69
CA ASN A 105 7.21 -9.20 3.16
C ASN A 105 6.55 -8.08 2.34
N TYR A 106 5.56 -8.39 1.49
CA TYR A 106 4.85 -7.38 0.73
C TYR A 106 3.94 -6.58 1.65
N VAL A 107 4.04 -5.26 1.58
CA VAL A 107 3.29 -4.33 2.43
C VAL A 107 2.46 -3.39 1.59
N VAL A 108 1.25 -3.09 2.07
CA VAL A 108 0.39 -2.04 1.53
C VAL A 108 0.16 -0.99 2.61
N ILE A 109 0.42 0.27 2.27
CA ILE A 109 0.31 1.39 3.20
C ILE A 109 -0.87 2.27 2.80
N VAL A 110 -1.76 2.52 3.75
CA VAL A 110 -2.89 3.44 3.59
C VAL A 110 -2.87 4.49 4.70
N ARG A 111 -3.34 5.70 4.38
CA ARG A 111 -3.62 6.74 5.37
C ARG A 111 -5.10 6.81 5.64
N LEU A 112 -5.47 6.76 6.90
CA LEU A 112 -6.83 6.74 7.39
C LEU A 112 -7.25 8.13 7.86
N LYS A 113 -8.53 8.43 7.68
CA LYS A 113 -9.17 9.65 8.16
C LYS A 113 -10.61 9.38 8.54
N ARG A 114 -11.08 9.99 9.61
CA ARG A 114 -12.51 10.04 9.93
C ARG A 114 -13.21 10.99 8.97
N THR A 115 -14.37 10.58 8.49
CA THR A 115 -15.27 11.35 7.63
C THR A 115 -16.67 11.33 8.24
N GLN A 116 -17.60 12.12 7.68
CA GLN A 116 -18.99 12.11 8.12
C GLN A 116 -19.66 10.73 7.96
N SER A 117 -19.23 9.94 6.97
CA SER A 117 -19.75 8.60 6.68
C SER A 117 -18.96 7.48 7.38
N GLY A 118 -18.08 7.82 8.34
CA GLY A 118 -17.22 6.86 9.04
C GLY A 118 -15.76 6.92 8.60
N LEU A 119 -15.01 5.86 8.87
CA LEU A 119 -13.59 5.78 8.58
C LEU A 119 -13.35 5.52 7.09
N SER A 120 -12.40 6.25 6.49
CA SER A 120 -11.99 6.05 5.09
C SER A 120 -10.47 6.09 4.98
N GLY A 121 -9.93 5.33 4.03
CA GLY A 121 -8.50 5.30 3.72
C GLY A 121 -8.16 5.87 2.35
N GLU A 122 -6.93 6.35 2.22
CA GLU A 122 -6.29 6.68 0.96
C GLU A 122 -5.04 5.82 0.79
N PHE A 123 -4.90 5.17 -0.35
CA PHE A 123 -3.68 4.45 -0.70
C PHE A 123 -2.48 5.39 -0.79
N VAL A 124 -1.37 4.98 -0.16
CA VAL A 124 -0.11 5.71 -0.19
C VAL A 124 0.88 5.05 -1.12
N THR A 125 1.25 3.80 -0.83
CA THR A 125 2.26 3.04 -1.57
C THR A 125 2.17 1.55 -1.21
N ALA A 126 2.81 0.70 -2.01
CA ALA A 126 3.02 -0.71 -1.70
C ALA A 126 4.39 -1.16 -2.23
N TYR A 127 5.03 -2.11 -1.55
CA TYR A 127 6.35 -2.62 -1.92
C TYR A 127 6.73 -3.88 -1.13
N LEU A 128 7.80 -4.55 -1.56
CA LEU A 128 8.43 -5.64 -0.81
C LEU A 128 9.38 -5.07 0.26
N ALA A 129 9.07 -5.27 1.54
CA ALA A 129 9.79 -4.67 2.67
C ALA A 129 11.02 -5.47 3.11
N ASP A 130 11.96 -5.74 2.20
CA ASP A 130 13.10 -6.66 2.45
C ASP A 130 13.92 -6.29 3.69
N ASN A 131 14.36 -5.03 3.78
CA ASN A 131 15.21 -4.55 4.88
C ASN A 131 14.44 -3.85 6.01
N SER A 132 13.11 -3.72 5.89
CA SER A 132 12.28 -2.95 6.83
C SER A 132 11.18 -3.76 7.50
N ILE A 133 10.95 -5.01 7.11
CA ILE A 133 9.84 -5.81 7.62
C ILE A 133 9.92 -6.04 9.14
N GLN A 134 11.11 -6.29 9.69
CA GLN A 134 11.26 -6.48 11.14
C GLN A 134 10.87 -5.22 11.92
N LYS A 135 11.19 -4.03 11.41
CA LYS A 135 10.79 -2.76 12.01
C LYS A 135 9.28 -2.57 11.96
N ILE A 136 8.65 -2.92 10.84
CA ILE A 136 7.19 -2.85 10.67
C ILE A 136 6.49 -3.80 11.64
N ARG A 137 6.95 -5.05 11.74
CA ARG A 137 6.35 -6.06 12.64
C ARG A 137 6.59 -5.76 14.13
N GLY A 138 7.60 -4.95 14.45
CA GLY A 138 7.84 -4.45 15.80
C GLY A 138 6.95 -3.27 16.21
N ASN A 139 6.22 -2.66 15.26
CA ASN A 139 5.26 -1.61 15.60
C ASN A 139 4.01 -2.19 16.28
N PRO A 140 3.27 -1.38 17.05
CA PRO A 140 1.97 -1.78 17.58
C PRO A 140 1.05 -2.29 16.47
N LYS A 141 0.26 -3.31 16.80
CA LYS A 141 -0.85 -3.73 15.95
C LYS A 141 -1.82 -2.56 15.76
N TRP A 142 -2.36 -2.46 14.56
CA TRP A 142 -3.34 -1.44 14.25
C TRP A 142 -4.75 -1.97 14.53
N GLU A 143 -5.56 -1.16 15.21
CA GLU A 143 -6.96 -1.43 15.50
C GLU A 143 -7.82 -0.20 15.15
N ILE A 144 -9.08 -0.44 14.79
CA ILE A 144 -9.98 0.60 14.27
C ILE A 144 -10.30 1.72 15.28
N ASN A 145 -10.25 1.41 16.58
CA ASN A 145 -10.46 2.33 17.69
C ASN A 145 -9.30 3.32 17.91
N LEU A 146 -8.14 3.11 17.26
CA LEU A 146 -6.96 3.97 17.42
C LEU A 146 -6.99 5.25 16.55
N VAL A 147 -7.90 5.32 15.57
CA VAL A 147 -8.07 6.43 14.60
C VAL A 147 -9.29 7.25 14.94
#